data_AF-A0A670JI74-F1
#
_entry.id   AF-A0A670JI74-F1
#
_cell.length_a   1.000
_cell.length_b   1.000
_cell.length_c   1.000
_cell.angle_alpha   90.00
_cell.angle_beta   90.00
_cell.angle_gamma   90.00
#
_symmetry.space_group_name_H-M   'P 1'
#
loop_
_entity.id
_entity.type
_entity.pdbx_description
1 polymer ?
#
loop_
_entity_poly.entity_id
_entity_poly.type
_entity_poly.pdbx_seq_one_letter_code
_entity_poly.pdbx_strand_id
1 'polypeptide(L)' 'MLYTLKNCIFVSQDFTEMMRALGYPRLISMENFRTPNFMLVSEILIWLVKRLPPNHHNNL' A
#
# COMPACT_ATOMS: atom_id res chain seq x y z
N MET A 1 -24.38 8.94 0.68
CA MET A 1 -23.17 9.37 -0.06
C MET A 1 -21.96 9.72 0.82
N LEU A 2 -22.13 10.13 2.10
CA LEU A 2 -20.99 10.44 3.00
C LEU A 2 -20.25 9.22 3.58
N TYR A 3 -20.90 8.04 3.67
CA TYR A 3 -20.28 6.82 4.23
C TYR A 3 -19.20 6.18 3.34
N THR A 4 -19.33 6.28 2.02
CA THR A 4 -18.35 5.75 1.06
C THR A 4 -17.04 6.55 1.07
N LEU A 5 -17.14 7.88 1.20
CA LEU A 5 -15.98 8.76 1.28
C LEU A 5 -15.20 8.57 2.60
N LYS A 6 -15.89 8.42 3.74
CA LYS A 6 -15.23 8.15 5.03
C LYS A 6 -14.45 6.82 5.01
N ASN A 7 -15.00 5.75 4.42
CA ASN A 7 -14.30 4.47 4.34
C ASN A 7 -13.08 4.51 3.42
N CYS A 8 -13.16 5.17 2.27
CA CYS A 8 -12.05 5.22 1.31
C CYS A 8 -10.86 6.07 1.80
N ILE A 9 -11.17 7.18 2.50
CA ILE A 9 -10.16 8.03 3.14
C ILE A 9 -9.46 7.27 4.26
N PHE A 10 -10.19 6.50 5.08
CA PHE A 10 -9.60 5.75 6.18
C PHE A 10 -8.68 4.62 5.68
N VAL A 11 -9.14 3.82 4.70
CA VAL A 11 -8.33 2.75 4.07
C VAL A 11 -7.02 3.27 3.46
N SER A 12 -7.07 4.45 2.84
CA SER A 12 -5.87 5.06 2.23
C SER A 12 -4.88 5.54 3.31
N GLN A 13 -5.38 5.95 4.47
CA GLN A 13 -4.59 6.39 5.63
C GLN A 13 -3.88 5.21 6.28
N ASP A 14 -4.62 4.13 6.58
CA ASP A 14 -4.06 2.91 7.15
C ASP A 14 -2.92 2.35 6.30
N PHE A 15 -3.11 2.36 4.98
CA PHE A 15 -2.09 1.88 4.05
C PHE A 15 -0.84 2.77 4.02
N THR A 16 -1.02 4.09 3.97
CA THR A 16 0.10 5.05 3.97
C THR A 16 0.88 4.98 5.29
N GLU A 17 0.17 4.80 6.41
CA GLU A 17 0.74 4.65 7.73
C GLU A 17 1.51 3.34 7.89
N MET A 18 0.95 2.21 7.41
CA MET A 18 1.67 0.92 7.35
C MET A 18 2.95 1.02 6.51
N MET A 19 2.89 1.63 5.32
CA MET A 19 4.08 1.81 4.48
C MET A 19 5.13 2.72 5.13
N ARG A 20 4.70 3.75 5.87
CA ARG A 20 5.59 4.60 6.67
C ARG A 20 6.23 3.83 7.82
N ALA A 21 5.44 3.03 8.55
CA ALA A 21 5.93 2.19 9.64
C ALA A 21 6.95 1.15 9.16
N LEU A 22 6.77 0.63 7.94
CA LEU A 22 7.72 -0.27 7.28
C LEU A 22 8.94 0.47 6.69
N GLY A 23 8.99 1.81 6.71
CA GLY A 23 10.11 2.59 6.20
C GLY A 23 10.18 2.65 4.68
N TYR A 24 9.04 2.71 3.99
CA TYR A 24 9.00 2.94 2.55
C TYR A 24 9.65 4.29 2.20
N PRO A 25 10.65 4.32 1.31
CA PRO A 25 11.45 5.53 1.06
C PRO A 25 10.69 6.62 0.28
N ARG A 26 9.56 6.29 -0.36
CA ARG A 26 8.73 7.24 -1.10
C ARG A 26 7.60 7.76 -0.21
N LEU A 27 7.38 9.07 -0.25
CA LEU A 27 6.18 9.67 0.31
C LEU A 27 4.97 9.30 -0.56
N ILE A 28 4.06 8.51 -0.01
CA ILE A 28 2.81 8.16 -0.65
C ILE A 28 1.78 9.23 -0.27
N SER A 29 1.31 10.01 -1.24
CA SER A 29 0.24 10.98 -1.03
C SER A 29 -1.13 10.33 -1.11
N MET A 30 -2.00 10.64 -0.16
CA MET A 30 -3.42 10.22 -0.13
C MET A 30 -4.18 10.59 -1.40
N GLU A 31 -3.75 11.67 -2.05
CA GLU A 31 -4.36 12.17 -3.29
C GLU A 31 -4.10 11.25 -4.49
N ASN A 32 -2.98 10.52 -4.48
CA ASN A 32 -2.64 9.56 -5.53
C ASN A 32 -3.51 8.29 -5.50
N PHE A 33 -4.29 8.07 -4.44
CA PHE A 33 -5.27 6.99 -4.36
C PHE A 33 -6.69 7.42 -4.72
N ARG A 34 -6.94 8.73 -4.89
CA ARG A 34 -8.25 9.22 -5.37
C ARG A 34 -8.54 8.82 -6.81
N THR A 35 -7.50 8.57 -7.59
CA THR A 35 -7.55 7.94 -8.92
C THR A 35 -6.74 6.65 -8.90
N PRO A 36 -7.14 5.61 -9.64
CA PRO A 36 -6.42 4.34 -9.65
C PRO A 36 -5.01 4.51 -10.26
N ASN A 37 -4.00 4.69 -9.39
CA ASN A 37 -2.60 4.84 -9.78
C ASN A 37 -1.89 3.48 -9.79
N PHE A 38 -2.02 2.76 -10.91
CA PHE A 38 -1.41 1.42 -11.07
C PHE A 38 0.12 1.44 -10.89
N MET A 39 0.78 2.52 -11.31
CA MET A 39 2.22 2.65 -11.21
C MET A 39 2.70 2.59 -9.74
N LEU A 40 2.06 3.36 -8.85
CA LEU A 40 2.37 3.34 -7.42
C LEU A 40 2.08 1.98 -6.78
N VAL A 41 0.94 1.39 -7.10
CA VAL A 41 0.56 0.07 -6.56
C VAL A 41 1.58 -1.00 -6.98
N SER A 42 2.03 -0.98 -8.24
CA SER A 42 3.03 -1.93 -8.75
C SER A 42 4.39 -1.79 -8.07
N GLU A 43 4.84 -0.55 -7.83
CA GLU A 43 6.10 -0.27 -7.14
C GLU A 43 6.07 -0.79 -5.70
N ILE A 44 4.96 -0.57 -5.00
CA ILE A 44 4.75 -1.04 -3.63
C ILE A 44 4.69 -2.56 -3.59
N LEU A 45 4.00 -3.21 -4.53
CA LEU A 45 3.93 -4.67 -4.61
C LEU A 45 5.33 -5.27 -4.82
N ILE A 46 6.12 -4.72 -5.73
CA ILE A 46 7.51 -5.16 -5.96
C ILE A 46 8.35 -4.99 -4.70
N TRP A 47 8.20 -3.87 -4.00
CA TRP A 47 8.91 -3.61 -2.76
C TRP A 47 8.52 -4.58 -1.64
N LEU A 48 7.23 -4.90 -1.52
CA LEU A 48 6.74 -5.88 -0.55
C LEU A 48 7.27 -7.28 -0.88
N VAL A 49 7.19 -7.70 -2.14
CA VAL A 49 7.68 -9.01 -2.59
C VAL A 49 9.18 -9.17 -2.36
N LYS A 50 9.98 -8.10 -2.54
CA LYS A 50 11.42 -8.10 -2.22
C LYS A 50 11.73 -8.29 -0.74
N ARG A 51 10.81 -7.93 0.16
CA ARG A 51 10.96 -8.06 1.61
C ARG A 51 10.40 -9.37 2.16
N LEU A 52 9.48 -10.00 1.42
CA LEU A 52 9.02 -11.34 1.76
C LEU A 52 10.20 -12.31 1.63
N PRO A 53 10.47 -13.14 2.65
CA PRO A 53 11.53 -14.13 2.55
C PRO A 53 11.24 -15.05 1.35
N PRO A 54 12.25 -15.41 0.54
CA PRO A 54 12.07 -16.23 -0.67
C PRO A 54 11.56 -17.65 -0.40
N ASN A 55 11.31 -18.01 0.87
CA ASN A 55 11.05 -19.37 1.34
C ASN A 55 9.58 -19.64 1.68
N HIS A 56 8.63 -18.79 1.28
CA HIS A 56 7.20 -19.16 1.33
C HIS A 56 6.77 -19.96 0.09
N HIS A 57 7.71 -20.72 -0.48
CA HIS A 57 7.46 -21.79 -1.43
C HIS A 57 7.99 -23.07 -0.78
N ASN A 58 7.05 -23.82 -0.18
CA ASN A 58 7.15 -25.23 0.19
C ASN A 58 7.90 -25.56 1.49
N ASN A 59 7.12 -25.89 2.53
CA ASN A 59 7.12 -27.24 3.14
C ASN A 59 6.09 -27.28 4.28
N LEU A 60 4.83 -27.52 3.92
CA LEU A 60 3.84 -28.38 4.59
C LEU A 60 2.68 -28.62 3.60
#